data_AF-A0A1I1GKA3-F1
#
_entry.id   AF-A0A1I1GKA3-F1
#
_cell.length_a   1.000
_cell.length_b   1.000
_cell.length_c   1.000
_cell.angle_alpha   90.00
_cell.angle_beta   90.00
_cell.angle_gamma   90.00
#
_symmetry.space_group_name_H-M   'P 1'
#
loop_
_entity.id
_entity.type
_entity.pdbx_description
1 polymer ?
#
loop_
_entity_poly.entity_id
_entity_poly.type
_entity_poly.pdbx_seq_one_letter_code
_entity_poly.pdbx_strand_id
1 'polypeptide(L)'
;MPEEILNETLDEDQKITDEVILTLKPLAFRTISDNDIIDFIHTQCQKVLEIAQQKNDSKEVARAVNLDTFEVLLPVFDEAHKVGIDFLVNQMRGTDYAFLVMHNHPSSSPFSGTDIKAFVDAVYMSILIVLGNNGSIYILEKTRDLLPNEIISARKTLLDWKKNYIDYDTVIRQISAFGIVYSEI
;
A
#
# COMPACT_ATOMS: atom_id res chain seq x y z
N MET A 1 24.36 21.13 21.25
CA MET A 1 22.92 21.12 21.52
C MET A 1 22.38 19.84 20.92
N PRO A 2 21.76 18.93 21.69
CA PRO A 2 21.09 17.78 21.10
C PRO A 2 19.84 18.29 20.37
N GLU A 3 19.68 17.93 19.11
CA GLU A 3 18.39 18.07 18.41
C GLU A 3 17.38 17.20 19.16
N GLU A 4 16.36 17.83 19.73
CA GLU A 4 15.18 17.11 20.20
C GLU A 4 14.57 16.41 18.98
N ILE A 5 14.68 15.08 18.96
CA ILE A 5 13.88 14.25 18.07
C ILE A 5 12.44 14.46 18.53
N LEU A 6 11.73 15.37 17.85
CA LEU A 6 10.28 15.48 17.97
C LEU A 6 9.71 14.14 17.55
N ASN A 7 9.34 13.30 18.53
CA ASN A 7 8.47 12.17 18.28
C ASN A 7 7.16 12.74 17.74
N GLU A 8 6.96 12.67 16.42
CA GLU A 8 5.69 13.03 15.80
C GLU A 8 4.60 12.22 16.48
N THR A 9 3.71 12.94 17.16
CA THR A 9 2.55 12.39 17.85
C THR A 9 1.38 12.55 16.89
N LEU A 10 0.66 11.48 16.59
CA LEU A 10 -0.52 11.54 15.72
C LEU A 10 -1.66 12.28 16.41
N ASP A 11 -2.44 13.03 15.64
CA ASP A 11 -3.69 13.62 16.12
C ASP A 11 -4.71 12.49 16.44
N GLU A 12 -5.64 12.75 17.36
CA GLU A 12 -6.61 11.75 17.81
C GLU A 12 -7.50 11.21 16.67
N ASP A 13 -7.81 12.03 15.68
CA ASP A 13 -8.59 11.64 14.49
C ASP A 13 -7.78 10.78 13.49
N GLN A 14 -6.46 10.70 13.68
CA GLN A 14 -5.56 9.81 12.95
C GLN A 14 -5.33 8.48 13.67
N LYS A 15 -5.91 8.27 14.85
CA LYS A 15 -5.77 7.01 15.60
C LYS A 15 -6.74 5.95 15.09
N ILE A 16 -6.26 4.71 15.05
CA ILE A 16 -7.08 3.55 14.68
C ILE A 16 -7.92 3.15 15.88
N THR A 17 -9.22 2.96 15.68
CA THR A 17 -10.13 2.44 16.70
C THR A 17 -10.49 0.98 16.44
N ASP A 18 -10.93 0.28 17.49
CA ASP A 18 -11.41 -1.10 17.37
C ASP A 18 -12.62 -1.19 16.43
N GLU A 19 -13.45 -0.14 16.40
CA GLU A 19 -14.59 -0.05 15.48
C GLU A 19 -14.13 -0.09 14.03
N VAL A 20 -13.13 0.73 13.65
CA VAL A 20 -12.58 0.73 12.29
C VAL A 20 -12.07 -0.65 11.87
N ILE A 21 -11.37 -1.36 12.78
CA ILE A 21 -10.86 -2.70 12.51
C ILE A 21 -12.01 -3.70 12.28
N LEU A 22 -13.02 -3.67 13.16
CA LEU A 22 -14.15 -4.61 13.13
C LEU A 22 -15.13 -4.35 11.97
N THR A 23 -15.28 -3.10 11.54
CA THR A 23 -16.21 -2.69 10.49
C THR A 23 -15.54 -2.43 9.15
N LEU A 24 -14.29 -2.86 8.98
CA LEU A 24 -13.54 -2.69 7.73
C LEU A 24 -14.34 -3.28 6.56
N LYS A 25 -14.59 -2.45 5.54
CA LYS A 25 -15.44 -2.85 4.40
C LYS A 25 -14.86 -4.06 3.66
N PRO A 26 -15.72 -4.93 3.09
CA PRO A 26 -15.27 -6.05 2.26
C PRO A 26 -14.41 -5.59 1.08
N LEU A 27 -13.38 -6.37 0.76
CA LEU A 27 -12.49 -6.10 -0.36
C LEU A 27 -13.11 -6.61 -1.67
N ALA A 28 -12.81 -5.92 -2.77
CA ALA A 28 -13.13 -6.38 -4.11
C ALA A 28 -11.92 -6.14 -5.01
N PHE A 29 -11.58 -7.17 -5.80
CA PHE A 29 -10.45 -7.14 -6.71
C PHE A 29 -10.92 -7.41 -8.13
N ARG A 30 -10.19 -6.88 -9.11
CA ARG A 30 -10.37 -7.22 -10.52
C ARG A 30 -9.59 -8.46 -10.93
N THR A 31 -8.51 -8.77 -10.22
CA THR A 31 -7.58 -9.86 -10.53
C THR A 31 -7.78 -11.12 -9.67
N ILE A 32 -8.49 -11.01 -8.54
CA ILE A 32 -8.81 -12.12 -7.64
C ILE A 32 -10.33 -12.25 -7.54
N SER A 33 -10.86 -13.47 -7.75
CA SER A 33 -12.30 -13.77 -7.66
C SER A 33 -12.63 -14.89 -6.67
N ASP A 34 -11.60 -15.51 -6.08
CA ASP A 34 -11.76 -16.55 -5.08
C ASP A 34 -12.06 -15.90 -3.70
N ASN A 35 -13.24 -16.18 -3.15
CA ASN A 35 -13.67 -15.57 -1.90
C ASN A 35 -12.82 -15.99 -0.69
N ASP A 36 -12.29 -17.22 -0.67
CA ASP A 36 -11.47 -17.68 0.46
C ASP A 36 -10.14 -16.89 0.49
N ILE A 37 -9.60 -16.59 -0.70
CA ILE A 37 -8.40 -15.73 -0.82
C ILE A 37 -8.74 -14.30 -0.41
N ILE A 38 -9.89 -13.77 -0.83
CA ILE A 38 -10.32 -12.40 -0.48
C ILE A 38 -10.52 -12.27 1.04
N ASP A 39 -11.16 -13.24 1.68
CA ASP A 39 -11.39 -13.26 3.13
C ASP A 39 -10.06 -13.37 3.90
N PHE A 40 -9.11 -14.16 3.38
CA PHE A 40 -7.75 -14.21 3.93
C PHE A 40 -7.05 -12.85 3.86
N ILE A 41 -7.09 -12.18 2.70
CA ILE A 41 -6.49 -10.85 2.51
C ILE A 41 -7.16 -9.83 3.43
N HIS A 42 -8.49 -9.85 3.55
CA HIS A 42 -9.25 -8.98 4.44
C HIS A 42 -8.81 -9.15 5.90
N THR A 43 -8.63 -10.40 6.34
CA THR A 43 -8.08 -10.71 7.67
C THR A 43 -6.67 -10.12 7.86
N GLN A 44 -5.82 -10.17 6.82
CA GLN A 44 -4.49 -9.56 6.89
C GLN A 44 -4.55 -8.02 6.94
N CYS A 45 -5.50 -7.38 6.25
CA CYS A 45 -5.73 -5.94 6.34
C CYS A 45 -6.14 -5.53 7.76
N GLN A 46 -7.08 -6.24 8.38
CA GLN A 46 -7.42 -6.03 9.79
C GLN A 46 -6.19 -6.19 10.68
N LYS A 47 -5.35 -7.21 10.43
CA LYS A 47 -4.12 -7.44 11.18
C LYS A 47 -3.11 -6.29 11.06
N VAL A 48 -3.01 -5.63 9.90
CA VAL A 48 -2.16 -4.43 9.75
C VAL A 48 -2.65 -3.32 10.67
N LEU A 49 -3.96 -3.03 10.65
CA LEU A 49 -4.55 -1.99 11.49
C LEU A 49 -4.41 -2.32 12.99
N GLU A 50 -4.64 -3.57 13.39
CA GLU A 50 -4.39 -4.03 14.77
C GLU A 50 -2.93 -3.84 15.20
N ILE A 51 -1.97 -4.21 14.35
CA ILE A 51 -0.54 -4.08 14.66
C ILE A 51 -0.15 -2.60 14.75
N ALA A 52 -0.61 -1.78 13.81
CA ALA A 52 -0.39 -0.34 13.84
C ALA A 52 -0.93 0.26 15.13
N GLN A 53 -2.20 -0.02 15.47
CA GLN A 53 -2.86 0.45 16.68
C GLN A 53 -2.11 0.03 17.95
N GLN A 54 -1.80 -1.26 18.11
CA GLN A 54 -1.31 -1.82 19.37
C GLN A 54 0.20 -1.70 19.55
N LYS A 55 0.95 -1.67 18.44
CA LYS A 55 2.42 -1.81 18.47
C LYS A 55 3.17 -0.66 17.81
N ASN A 56 2.48 0.21 17.06
CA ASN A 56 3.10 1.39 16.45
C ASN A 56 2.32 2.69 16.69
N ASP A 57 1.48 2.74 17.73
CA ASP A 57 0.74 3.96 18.09
C ASP A 57 -0.11 4.52 16.93
N SER A 58 -0.70 3.63 16.12
CA SER A 58 -1.42 3.90 14.87
C SER A 58 -0.58 4.47 13.71
N LYS A 59 0.76 4.55 13.85
CA LYS A 59 1.67 4.92 12.76
C LYS A 59 1.77 3.83 11.71
N GLU A 60 2.45 4.13 10.61
CA GLU A 60 2.55 3.27 9.44
C GLU A 60 3.16 1.90 9.79
N VAL A 61 2.45 0.86 9.38
CA VAL A 61 2.89 -0.53 9.41
C VAL A 61 2.62 -1.13 8.05
N ALA A 62 3.63 -1.81 7.49
CA ALA A 62 3.51 -2.52 6.23
C ALA A 62 3.66 -4.03 6.44
N ARG A 63 2.94 -4.82 5.63
CA ARG A 63 3.08 -6.27 5.54
C ARG A 63 3.00 -6.70 4.08
N ALA A 64 3.52 -7.89 3.81
CA ALA A 64 3.37 -8.52 2.52
C ALA A 64 2.93 -9.97 2.64
N VAL A 65 2.20 -10.42 1.63
CA VAL A 65 1.68 -11.77 1.47
C VAL A 65 2.21 -12.33 0.16
N ASN A 66 2.81 -13.51 0.21
CA ASN A 66 3.05 -14.32 -0.98
C ASN A 66 1.71 -14.95 -1.40
N LEU A 67 1.20 -14.59 -2.58
CA LEU A 67 -0.10 -15.04 -3.08
C LEU A 67 -0.09 -16.50 -3.57
N ASP A 68 1.08 -17.07 -3.82
CA ASP A 68 1.23 -18.46 -4.26
C ASP A 68 1.30 -19.43 -3.07
N THR A 69 1.94 -19.01 -1.97
CA THR A 69 2.17 -19.87 -0.79
C THR A 69 1.31 -19.50 0.41
N PHE A 70 0.64 -18.34 0.38
CA PHE A 70 -0.04 -17.71 1.52
C PHE A 70 0.88 -17.41 2.71
N GLU A 71 2.20 -17.41 2.49
CA GLU A 71 3.16 -16.99 3.50
C GLU A 71 3.03 -15.49 3.75
N VAL A 72 2.97 -15.09 5.03
CA VAL A 72 2.91 -13.68 5.41
C VAL A 72 4.24 -13.25 5.98
N LEU A 73 4.85 -12.24 5.35
CA LEU A 73 6.12 -11.67 5.81
C LEU A 73 5.93 -10.90 7.12
N LEU A 74 7.02 -10.76 7.87
CA LEU A 74 7.05 -10.01 9.12
C LEU A 74 6.65 -8.54 8.89
N PRO A 75 5.93 -7.91 9.84
CA PRO A 75 5.57 -6.51 9.74
C PRO A 75 6.81 -5.61 9.78
N VAL A 76 6.75 -4.55 8.98
CA VAL A 76 7.74 -3.47 8.98
C VAL A 76 7.07 -2.24 9.58
N PHE A 77 7.76 -1.60 10.51
CA PHE A 77 7.33 -0.40 11.20
C PHE A 77 8.07 0.80 10.60
N ASP A 78 7.36 1.86 10.24
CA ASP A 78 7.98 3.14 9.88
C ASP A 78 7.62 4.18 10.95
N GLU A 79 8.55 5.10 11.23
CA GLU A 79 8.36 6.21 12.19
C GLU A 79 7.72 7.42 11.52
N ALA A 80 7.97 7.57 10.21
CA ALA A 80 7.36 8.45 9.20
C ALA A 80 8.41 8.59 8.08
N HIS A 81 8.07 8.19 6.86
CA HIS A 81 8.76 8.60 5.62
C HIS A 81 10.20 8.10 5.36
N LYS A 82 10.63 6.90 5.79
CA LYS A 82 11.79 6.26 5.15
C LYS A 82 11.89 4.75 5.47
N VAL A 83 11.43 3.97 4.47
CA VAL A 83 11.71 2.54 4.22
C VAL A 83 10.74 1.56 4.90
N GLY A 84 9.47 1.55 4.46
CA GLY A 84 8.51 0.47 4.75
C GLY A 84 8.34 -0.55 3.61
N ILE A 85 7.89 -0.09 2.44
CA ILE A 85 7.65 -0.96 1.28
C ILE A 85 8.97 -1.43 0.63
N ASP A 86 9.98 -0.56 0.51
CA ASP A 86 11.24 -0.89 -0.14
C ASP A 86 11.97 -2.07 0.54
N PHE A 87 11.85 -2.20 1.86
CA PHE A 87 12.40 -3.34 2.60
C PHE A 87 11.71 -4.64 2.19
N LEU A 88 10.37 -4.66 2.19
CA LEU A 88 9.57 -5.81 1.77
C LEU A 88 9.85 -6.16 0.31
N VAL A 89 9.88 -5.16 -0.56
CA VAL A 89 10.22 -5.28 -1.97
C VAL A 89 11.60 -5.93 -2.11
N ASN A 90 12.61 -5.56 -1.33
CA ASN A 90 13.92 -6.21 -1.39
C ASN A 90 13.89 -7.69 -0.99
N GLN A 91 13.06 -8.10 -0.01
CA GLN A 91 12.92 -9.50 0.39
C GLN A 91 12.33 -10.39 -0.72
N MET A 92 11.54 -9.80 -1.62
CA MET A 92 10.88 -10.49 -2.73
C MET A 92 11.75 -10.60 -4.00
N ARG A 93 12.87 -9.86 -4.06
CA ARG A 93 13.71 -9.78 -5.26
C ARG A 93 14.24 -11.15 -5.68
N GLY A 94 14.09 -11.45 -6.97
CA GLY A 94 14.60 -12.69 -7.56
C GLY A 94 13.72 -13.91 -7.29
N THR A 95 12.53 -13.72 -6.73
CA THR A 95 11.50 -14.76 -6.67
C THR A 95 10.61 -14.71 -7.91
N ASP A 96 9.99 -15.84 -8.25
CA ASP A 96 8.97 -15.94 -9.30
C ASP A 96 7.54 -15.82 -8.74
N TYR A 97 7.40 -15.47 -7.46
CA TYR A 97 6.12 -15.38 -6.77
C TYR A 97 5.44 -14.02 -6.96
N ALA A 98 4.11 -14.03 -6.91
CA ALA A 98 3.29 -12.84 -6.86
C ALA A 98 3.07 -12.41 -5.40
N PHE A 99 3.31 -11.13 -5.11
CA PHE A 99 3.12 -10.55 -3.79
C PHE A 99 2.02 -9.50 -3.77
N LEU A 100 1.28 -9.52 -2.67
CA LEU A 100 0.42 -8.42 -2.25
C LEU A 100 1.09 -7.68 -1.10
N VAL A 101 1.19 -6.37 -1.20
CA VAL A 101 1.68 -5.50 -0.12
C VAL A 101 0.54 -4.67 0.42
N MET A 102 0.52 -4.46 1.73
CA MET A 102 -0.49 -3.67 2.41
C MET A 102 0.17 -2.80 3.48
N HIS A 103 -0.25 -1.55 3.61
CA HIS A 103 0.12 -0.71 4.74
C HIS A 103 -1.00 0.26 5.12
N ASN A 104 -0.93 0.87 6.29
CA ASN A 104 -1.85 1.93 6.68
C ASN A 104 -1.26 3.34 6.49
N HIS A 105 -2.13 4.32 6.25
CA HIS A 105 -1.82 5.75 6.25
C HIS A 105 -2.56 6.46 7.40
N PRO A 106 -1.84 7.07 8.36
CA PRO A 106 -2.47 7.85 9.43
C PRO A 106 -3.34 9.01 8.95
N SER A 107 -2.92 9.67 7.86
CA SER A 107 -3.68 10.72 7.19
C SER A 107 -4.97 10.23 6.49
N SER A 108 -5.15 8.91 6.37
CA SER A 108 -6.20 8.28 5.56
C SER A 108 -6.20 8.71 4.09
N SER A 109 -5.10 9.29 3.61
CA SER A 109 -4.92 9.67 2.22
C SER A 109 -4.68 8.43 1.35
N PRO A 110 -4.99 8.51 0.05
CA PRO A 110 -4.65 7.45 -0.89
C PRO A 110 -3.12 7.35 -1.12
N PHE A 111 -2.72 6.59 -2.14
CA PHE A 111 -1.33 6.33 -2.49
C PHE A 111 -0.48 7.60 -2.65
N SER A 112 0.70 7.62 -2.01
CA SER A 112 1.74 8.62 -2.26
C SER A 112 2.49 8.33 -3.58
N GLY A 113 3.27 9.31 -4.04
CA GLY A 113 4.16 9.10 -5.20
C GLY A 113 5.21 8.00 -4.96
N THR A 114 5.62 7.78 -3.72
CA THR A 114 6.56 6.71 -3.36
C THR A 114 5.90 5.34 -3.48
N ASP A 115 4.64 5.22 -3.06
CA ASP A 115 3.87 3.97 -3.13
C ASP A 115 3.67 3.53 -4.57
N ILE A 116 3.18 4.45 -5.42
CA ILE A 116 2.96 4.15 -6.84
C ILE A 116 4.29 3.82 -7.52
N LYS A 117 5.37 4.51 -7.17
CA LYS A 117 6.69 4.21 -7.72
C LYS A 117 7.16 2.80 -7.32
N ALA A 118 7.05 2.44 -6.04
CA ALA A 118 7.44 1.13 -5.54
C ALA A 118 6.62 0.02 -6.22
N PHE A 119 5.31 0.23 -6.34
CA PHE A 119 4.41 -0.69 -7.04
C PHE A 119 4.80 -0.88 -8.50
N VAL A 120 5.01 0.22 -9.25
CA VAL A 120 5.39 0.18 -10.67
C VAL A 120 6.75 -0.49 -10.88
N ASP A 121 7.71 -0.23 -10.00
CA ASP A 121 9.08 -0.71 -10.14
C ASP A 121 9.27 -2.18 -9.72
N ALA A 122 8.43 -2.69 -8.81
CA ALA A 122 8.52 -4.04 -8.28
C ALA A 122 7.74 -5.03 -9.16
N VAL A 123 8.44 -5.79 -10.01
CA VAL A 123 7.80 -6.76 -10.93
C VAL A 123 6.96 -7.81 -10.19
N TYR A 124 7.45 -8.32 -9.06
CA TYR A 124 6.79 -9.32 -8.21
C TYR A 124 5.64 -8.77 -7.34
N MET A 125 5.43 -7.44 -7.29
CA MET A 125 4.29 -6.88 -6.56
C MET A 125 3.08 -6.76 -7.50
N SER A 126 2.08 -7.61 -7.31
CA SER A 126 0.88 -7.66 -8.14
C SER A 126 -0.24 -6.76 -7.61
N ILE A 127 -0.32 -6.61 -6.28
CA ILE A 127 -1.35 -5.82 -5.60
C ILE A 127 -0.71 -4.95 -4.51
N LEU A 128 -1.13 -3.69 -4.41
CA LEU A 128 -0.81 -2.81 -3.30
C LEU A 128 -2.09 -2.26 -2.68
N ILE A 129 -2.23 -2.40 -1.37
CA ILE A 129 -3.36 -1.91 -0.59
C ILE A 129 -2.89 -0.83 0.39
N VAL A 130 -3.60 0.29 0.42
CA VAL A 130 -3.45 1.33 1.44
C VAL A 130 -4.73 1.38 2.27
N LEU A 131 -4.56 1.26 3.58
CA LEU A 131 -5.64 1.33 4.57
C LEU A 131 -5.57 2.70 5.26
N GLY A 132 -6.61 3.52 5.15
CA GLY A 132 -6.72 4.70 5.99
C GLY A 132 -7.03 4.31 7.42
N ASN A 133 -6.47 5.05 8.39
CA ASN A 133 -6.79 4.82 9.81
C ASN A 133 -8.26 5.06 10.14
N ASN A 134 -9.02 5.72 9.26
CA ASN A 134 -10.48 5.88 9.32
C ASN A 134 -11.27 4.74 8.64
N GLY A 135 -10.59 3.71 8.09
CA GLY A 135 -11.20 2.58 7.41
C GLY A 135 -11.39 2.72 5.89
N SER A 136 -10.94 3.82 5.27
CA SER A 136 -10.88 3.93 3.80
C SER A 136 -9.93 2.88 3.22
N ILE A 137 -10.24 2.31 2.06
CA ILE A 137 -9.36 1.32 1.43
C ILE A 137 -9.08 1.74 -0.01
N TYR A 138 -7.79 1.80 -0.36
CA TYR A 138 -7.34 2.08 -1.71
C TYR A 138 -6.54 0.89 -2.23
N ILE A 139 -6.80 0.46 -3.47
CA ILE A 139 -6.21 -0.75 -4.05
C ILE A 139 -5.63 -0.40 -5.42
N LEU A 140 -4.38 -0.80 -5.67
CA LEU A 140 -3.78 -0.88 -6.99
C LEU A 140 -3.54 -2.34 -7.37
N GLU A 141 -3.97 -2.71 -8.58
CA GLU A 141 -3.79 -4.06 -9.13
C GLU A 141 -3.11 -3.99 -10.49
N LYS A 142 -2.09 -4.83 -10.71
CA LYS A 142 -1.57 -5.09 -12.06
C LYS A 142 -2.39 -6.19 -12.71
N THR A 143 -3.07 -5.87 -13.80
CA THR A 143 -3.80 -6.88 -14.59
C THR A 143 -2.88 -7.69 -15.50
N ARG A 144 -1.63 -7.25 -15.64
CA ARG A 144 -0.55 -7.89 -16.41
C ARG A 144 0.79 -7.27 -16.01
N ASP A 145 1.88 -7.90 -16.45
CA ASP A 145 3.20 -7.30 -16.34
C ASP A 145 3.30 -5.99 -17.14
N LEU A 146 3.98 -5.01 -16.55
CA LEU A 146 4.27 -3.76 -17.21
C LEU A 146 5.47 -3.93 -18.16
N LEU A 147 5.33 -3.38 -19.35
CA LEU A 147 6.43 -3.31 -20.31
C LEU A 147 7.45 -2.24 -19.86
N PRO A 148 8.75 -2.37 -20.23
CA PRO A 148 9.77 -1.41 -19.82
C PRO A 148 9.46 0.06 -20.16
N ASN A 149 8.84 0.31 -21.31
CA ASN A 149 8.41 1.66 -21.73
C ASN A 149 7.22 2.19 -20.91
N GLU A 150 6.37 1.31 -20.41
CA GLU A 150 5.24 1.67 -19.53
C GLU A 150 5.75 2.05 -18.14
N ILE A 151 6.73 1.31 -17.60
CA ILE A 151 7.43 1.67 -16.35
C ILE A 151 8.05 3.07 -16.47
N ILE A 152 8.74 3.36 -17.59
CA ILE A 152 9.32 4.68 -17.86
C ILE A 152 8.23 5.76 -17.92
N SER A 153 7.10 5.46 -18.57
CA SER A 153 5.97 6.39 -18.71
C SER A 153 5.28 6.67 -17.37
N ALA A 154 5.10 5.65 -16.54
CA ALA A 154 4.60 5.79 -15.18
C ALA A 154 5.56 6.62 -14.31
N ARG A 155 6.88 6.40 -14.40
CA ARG A 155 7.86 7.26 -13.71
C ARG A 155 7.79 8.71 -14.18
N LYS A 156 7.59 8.95 -15.48
CA LYS A 156 7.40 10.31 -16.00
C LYS A 156 6.14 10.97 -15.44
N THR A 157 5.04 10.22 -15.37
CA THR A 157 3.78 10.63 -14.74
C THR A 157 4.02 11.07 -13.29
N LEU A 158 4.73 10.26 -12.50
CA LEU A 158 5.05 10.60 -11.11
C LEU A 158 5.97 11.81 -10.97
N LEU A 159 6.89 12.02 -11.91
CA LEU A 159 7.72 13.23 -11.95
C LEU A 159 6.91 14.49 -12.25
N ASP A 160 5.92 14.40 -13.14
CA ASP A 160 5.04 15.52 -13.46
C ASP A 160 4.11 15.85 -12.29
N TRP A 161 3.62 14.83 -11.59
CA TRP A 161 2.85 15.00 -10.35
C TRP A 161 3.69 15.66 -9.26
N LYS A 162 4.94 15.20 -9.04
CA LYS A 162 5.88 15.82 -8.09
C LYS A 162 6.17 17.29 -8.42
N LYS A 163 6.08 17.69 -9.69
CA LYS A 163 6.25 19.07 -10.15
C LYS A 163 4.93 19.88 -10.14
N ASN A 164 3.84 19.29 -9.65
CA ASN A 164 2.50 19.86 -9.64
C ASN A 164 1.98 20.23 -11.04
N TYR A 165 2.44 19.53 -12.08
CA TYR A 165 1.96 19.72 -13.46
C TYR A 165 0.67 18.97 -13.74
N ILE A 166 0.40 17.93 -12.97
CA ILE A 166 -0.80 17.11 -13.02
C ILE A 166 -1.26 16.82 -11.60
N ASP A 167 -2.56 16.54 -11.44
CA ASP A 167 -3.17 16.12 -10.19
C ASP A 167 -3.16 14.59 -10.03
N TYR A 168 -3.61 14.13 -8.86
CA TYR A 168 -3.69 12.72 -8.51
C TYR A 168 -4.60 11.92 -9.46
N ASP A 169 -5.76 12.46 -9.81
CA ASP A 169 -6.70 11.80 -10.73
C ASP A 169 -6.09 11.60 -12.12
N THR A 170 -5.28 12.56 -12.58
CA THR A 170 -4.52 12.42 -13.82
C THR A 170 -3.44 11.36 -13.69
N VAL A 171 -2.77 11.23 -12.54
CA VAL A 171 -1.82 10.13 -12.29
C VAL A 171 -2.54 8.79 -12.42
N ILE A 172 -3.65 8.58 -11.70
CA ILE A 172 -4.42 7.33 -11.72
C ILE A 172 -4.88 7.00 -13.14
N ARG A 173 -5.45 7.97 -13.85
CA ARG A 173 -5.90 7.79 -15.24
C ARG A 173 -4.75 7.40 -16.18
N GLN A 174 -3.57 8.01 -16.02
CA GLN A 174 -2.41 7.72 -16.88
C GLN A 174 -1.84 6.34 -16.60
N ILE A 175 -1.67 5.95 -15.32
CA ILE A 175 -1.15 4.61 -14.99
C ILE A 175 -2.13 3.51 -15.40
N SER A 176 -3.45 3.77 -15.42
CA SER A 176 -4.43 2.81 -15.90
C SER A 176 -4.32 2.45 -17.38
N ALA A 177 -3.74 3.32 -18.21
CA ALA A 177 -3.44 2.97 -19.59
C ALA A 177 -2.43 1.82 -19.72
N PHE A 178 -1.68 1.49 -18.65
CA PHE A 178 -0.64 0.47 -18.61
C PHE A 178 -1.09 -0.84 -17.96
N GLY A 179 -2.40 -1.01 -17.72
CA GLY A 179 -2.92 -2.21 -17.05
C GLY A 179 -2.82 -2.16 -15.52
N ILE A 180 -2.79 -0.96 -14.94
CA ILE A 180 -2.94 -0.74 -13.49
C ILE A 180 -4.38 -0.31 -13.18
N VAL A 181 -5.06 -1.05 -12.33
CA VAL A 181 -6.43 -0.73 -11.93
C VAL A 181 -6.40 -0.12 -10.53
N TYR A 182 -7.11 0.99 -10.36
CA TYR A 182 -7.33 1.63 -9.08
C TYR A 182 -8.77 1.40 -8.63
N SER A 183 -8.94 1.05 -7.36
CA SER A 183 -10.23 0.93 -6.68
C SER A 183 -10.19 1.66 -5.33
N GLU A 184 -11.31 2.25 -4.96
CA GLU A 184 -11.53 2.92 -3.68
C GLU A 184 -12.81 2.38 -3.05
N ILE A 185 -12.76 2.03 -1.75
CA ILE A 185 -13.85 1.40 -1.01
C ILE A 185 -14.15 2.20 0.27
#